data_AF-A0A094ABT7-F1
#
_entry.id   AF-A0A094ABT7-F1
#
_cell.length_a   1.000
_cell.length_b   1.000
_cell.length_c   1.000
_cell.angle_alpha   90.00
_cell.angle_beta   90.00
_cell.angle_gamma   90.00
#
_symmetry.space_group_name_H-M   'P 1'
#
loop_
_entity.id
_entity.type
_entity.pdbx_description
1 polymer ?
#
loop_
_entity_poly.entity_id
_entity_poly.type
_entity_poly.pdbx_seq_one_letter_code
_entity_poly.pdbx_strand_id
1 'polypeptide(L)'
;MGSWTRHIPRFVWTVVATAAYIAISIPGYSSFEAVLENFMHFIGYWLAIYEGVALTEHFVFRRSFAAYNVEDYDNRDKLPPGIAAVLAFFCGVVGMVTGMSQTWWVGPVALHAGSAPFGGDLGFELGFTFAAVSYCLFRTIELRAFKR
;
A
#
# COMPACT_ATOMS: atom_id res chain seq x y z
N MET A 1 16.12 -6.33 14.85
CA MET A 1 15.97 -4.86 14.69
C MET A 1 17.12 -4.18 15.41
N GLY A 2 17.80 -3.24 14.75
CA GLY A 2 19.18 -2.81 15.05
C GLY A 2 19.37 -2.09 16.39
N SER A 3 20.49 -2.37 17.05
CA SER A 3 20.92 -1.78 18.33
C SER A 3 21.21 -0.27 18.27
N TRP A 4 21.31 0.30 17.07
CA TRP A 4 21.64 1.70 16.81
C TRP A 4 20.56 2.69 17.26
N THR A 5 19.28 2.32 17.20
CA THR A 5 18.17 3.21 17.58
C THR A 5 17.99 3.34 19.10
N ARG A 6 18.65 2.48 19.89
CA ARG A 6 18.53 2.46 21.36
C ARG A 6 19.34 3.56 22.06
N HIS A 7 20.34 4.13 21.39
CA HIS A 7 21.22 5.16 21.96
C HIS A 7 20.70 6.59 21.80
N ILE A 8 19.67 6.80 20.98
CA ILE A 8 19.14 8.14 20.72
C ILE A 8 17.94 8.37 21.67
N PRO A 9 18.00 9.39 22.55
CA PRO A 9 16.88 9.74 23.41
C PRO A 9 15.64 10.02 22.56
N ARG A 10 14.48 9.48 22.96
CA ARG A 10 13.19 9.65 22.25
C ARG A 10 12.86 11.11 21.93
N PHE A 11 13.29 12.05 22.77
CA PHE A 11 13.08 13.49 22.57
C PHE A 11 13.73 14.02 21.28
N VAL A 12 14.89 13.49 20.88
CA VAL A 12 15.58 13.91 19.64
C VAL A 12 14.72 13.56 18.42
N TRP A 13 14.14 12.36 18.40
CA TRP A 13 13.23 11.95 17.33
C TRP A 13 11.97 12.82 17.29
N THR A 14 11.39 13.18 18.43
CA THR A 14 10.21 14.06 18.47
C THR A 14 10.52 15.49 18.04
N VAL A 15 11.70 16.02 18.38
CA VAL A 15 12.13 17.36 17.95
C VAL A 15 12.41 17.38 16.46
N VAL A 16 13.09 16.38 15.92
CA VAL A 16 13.33 16.25 14.47
C VAL A 16 12.02 16.10 13.71
N ALA A 17 11.10 15.27 14.20
CA ALA A 17 9.77 15.12 13.59
C ALA A 17 8.97 16.44 13.63
N THR A 18 9.00 17.15 14.76
CA THR A 18 8.34 18.46 14.90
C THR A 18 8.96 19.50 13.95
N ALA A 19 10.28 19.57 13.87
CA ALA A 19 10.99 20.48 12.97
C ALA A 19 10.67 20.18 11.49
N ALA A 20 10.64 18.91 11.11
CA ALA A 20 10.25 18.50 9.76
C ALA A 20 8.78 18.85 9.45
N TYR A 21 7.86 18.59 10.38
CA TYR A 21 6.45 18.94 10.20
C TYR A 21 6.25 20.46 10.08
N ILE A 22 6.93 21.28 10.89
CA ILE A 22 6.89 22.75 10.80
C ILE A 22 7.45 23.21 9.44
N ALA A 23 8.59 22.66 9.00
CA ALA A 23 9.21 23.01 7.73
C ALA A 23 8.30 22.71 6.52
N ILE A 24 7.50 21.64 6.58
CA ILE A 24 6.52 21.29 5.54
C ILE A 24 5.23 22.13 5.67
N SER A 25 4.82 22.46 6.90
CA SER A 25 3.58 23.20 7.18
C SER A 25 3.64 24.67 6.76
N ILE A 26 4.80 25.33 6.88
CA ILE A 26 4.99 26.73 6.48
C ILE A 26 4.67 26.96 4.99
N PRO A 27 5.28 26.23 4.02
CA PRO A 27 4.91 26.34 2.61
C PRO A 27 3.56 25.68 2.30
N GLY A 28 3.14 24.68 3.08
CA GLY A 28 1.81 24.06 2.94
C GLY A 28 0.65 25.01 3.24
N TYR A 29 0.85 26.09 4.01
CA TYR A 29 -0.20 27.04 4.37
C TYR A 29 -0.85 27.73 3.16
N SER A 30 -0.05 28.08 2.13
CA SER A 30 -0.57 28.79 0.95
C SER A 30 -1.45 27.91 0.04
N SER A 31 -1.30 26.59 0.12
CA SER A 31 -2.00 25.61 -0.72
C SER A 31 -2.53 24.43 0.11
N PHE A 32 -3.03 24.72 1.31
CA PHE A 32 -3.35 23.71 2.32
C PHE A 32 -4.35 22.66 1.83
N GLU A 33 -5.40 23.11 1.14
CA GLU A 33 -6.43 22.23 0.58
C GLU A 33 -5.85 21.24 -0.43
N ALA A 34 -5.11 21.75 -1.43
CA ALA A 34 -4.48 20.90 -2.44
C ALA A 34 -3.48 19.93 -1.78
N VAL A 35 -2.65 20.39 -0.85
CA VAL A 35 -1.68 19.53 -0.17
C VAL A 35 -2.39 18.42 0.61
N LEU A 36 -3.40 18.76 1.42
CA LEU A 36 -4.18 17.76 2.16
C LEU A 36 -4.88 16.77 1.24
N GLU A 37 -5.47 17.24 0.15
CA GLU A 37 -6.15 16.38 -0.82
C GLU A 37 -5.17 15.37 -1.44
N ASN A 38 -4.00 15.83 -1.91
CA ASN A 38 -2.99 14.93 -2.47
C ASN A 38 -2.50 13.90 -1.44
N PHE A 39 -2.33 14.30 -0.18
CA PHE A 39 -1.95 13.38 0.90
C PHE A 39 -3.04 12.37 1.21
N MET A 40 -4.30 12.79 1.25
CA MET A 40 -5.43 11.90 1.53
C MET A 40 -5.57 10.85 0.42
N HIS A 41 -5.47 11.27 -0.84
CA HIS A 41 -5.47 10.37 -1.99
C HIS A 41 -4.31 9.36 -1.93
N PHE A 42 -3.11 9.82 -1.59
CA PHE A 42 -1.94 8.95 -1.45
C PHE A 42 -2.13 7.87 -0.36
N ILE A 43 -2.67 8.26 0.79
CA ILE A 43 -3.00 7.29 1.86
C ILE A 43 -4.08 6.33 1.37
N GLY A 44 -5.09 6.81 0.64
CA GLY A 44 -6.16 6.01 0.04
C GLY A 44 -5.61 4.93 -0.90
N TYR A 45 -4.67 5.26 -1.79
CA TYR A 45 -4.07 4.28 -2.69
C TYR A 45 -3.30 3.20 -1.96
N TRP A 46 -2.57 3.59 -0.91
CA TRP A 46 -1.82 2.63 -0.14
C TRP A 46 -2.76 1.66 0.61
N LEU A 47 -3.84 2.19 1.19
CA LEU A 47 -4.90 1.37 1.78
C LEU A 47 -5.55 0.44 0.75
N ALA A 48 -5.80 0.90 -0.47
CA ALA A 48 -6.36 0.10 -1.56
C ALA A 48 -5.52 -1.15 -1.86
N ILE A 49 -4.20 -1.01 -1.90
CA ILE A 49 -3.28 -2.14 -2.13
C ILE A 49 -3.37 -3.14 -0.97
N TYR A 50 -3.37 -2.65 0.28
CA TYR A 50 -3.48 -3.52 1.46
C TYR A 50 -4.82 -4.25 1.52
N GLU A 51 -5.91 -3.55 1.25
CA GLU A 51 -7.25 -4.14 1.18
C GLU A 51 -7.33 -5.14 0.03
N GLY A 52 -6.76 -4.84 -1.13
CA GLY A 52 -6.69 -5.77 -2.26
C GLY A 52 -6.04 -7.10 -1.87
N VAL A 53 -4.90 -7.07 -1.18
CA VAL A 53 -4.22 -8.28 -0.71
C VAL A 53 -5.02 -8.98 0.40
N ALA A 54 -5.46 -8.24 1.42
CA ALA A 54 -6.14 -8.80 2.58
C ALA A 54 -7.51 -9.41 2.24
N LEU A 55 -8.33 -8.70 1.46
CA LEU A 55 -9.63 -9.19 1.01
C LEU A 55 -9.47 -10.39 0.08
N THR A 56 -8.47 -10.38 -0.80
CA THR A 56 -8.21 -11.54 -1.67
C THR A 56 -7.80 -12.76 -0.86
N GLU A 57 -6.94 -12.61 0.17
CA GLU A 57 -6.62 -13.74 1.06
C GLU A 57 -7.85 -14.25 1.81
N HIS A 58 -8.65 -13.35 2.35
CA HIS A 58 -9.82 -13.70 3.13
C HIS A 58 -10.90 -14.38 2.29
N PHE A 59 -11.29 -13.79 1.16
CA PHE A 59 -12.40 -14.26 0.34
C PHE A 59 -12.03 -15.40 -0.61
N VAL A 60 -10.86 -15.38 -1.24
CA VAL A 60 -10.51 -16.36 -2.29
C VAL A 60 -9.90 -17.63 -1.70
N PHE A 61 -8.96 -17.48 -0.77
CA PHE A 61 -8.16 -18.59 -0.25
C PHE A 61 -8.71 -19.16 1.05
N ARG A 62 -8.98 -18.31 2.05
CA ARG A 62 -9.44 -18.76 3.37
C ARG A 62 -10.95 -19.03 3.40
N ARG A 63 -11.74 -18.29 2.62
CA ARG A 63 -13.20 -18.44 2.39
C ARG A 63 -14.10 -18.44 3.64
N SER A 64 -13.52 -18.41 4.85
CA SER A 64 -14.23 -18.38 6.13
C SER A 64 -13.29 -17.93 7.26
N PHE A 65 -13.84 -17.21 8.23
CA PHE A 65 -13.16 -16.86 9.48
C PHE A 65 -12.72 -18.09 10.29
N ALA A 66 -13.38 -19.24 10.11
CA ALA A 66 -13.03 -20.50 10.77
C ALA A 66 -11.70 -21.09 10.26
N ALA A 67 -11.18 -20.64 9.12
CA ALA A 67 -9.87 -21.04 8.61
C ALA A 67 -8.70 -20.28 9.26
N TYR A 68 -8.97 -19.31 10.13
CA TYR A 68 -7.95 -18.65 10.94
C TYR A 68 -7.73 -19.43 12.23
N ASN A 69 -6.69 -20.25 12.27
CA ASN A 69 -6.26 -20.86 13.52
C ASN A 69 -5.46 -19.85 14.34
N VAL A 70 -6.07 -19.31 15.40
CA VAL A 70 -5.45 -18.31 16.29
C VAL A 70 -4.21 -18.88 16.99
N GLU A 71 -4.19 -20.20 17.23
CA GLU A 71 -3.07 -20.88 17.89
C GLU A 71 -1.80 -20.94 17.03
N ASP A 72 -1.92 -20.75 15.71
CA ASP A 72 -0.80 -20.83 14.78
C ASP A 72 -0.13 -19.47 14.53
N TYR A 73 -0.58 -18.38 15.19
CA TYR A 73 -0.08 -17.02 14.96
C TYR A 73 1.44 -16.86 15.16
N ASP A 74 2.04 -17.63 16.07
CA ASP A 74 3.48 -17.56 16.39
C ASP A 74 4.34 -18.60 15.62
N ASN A 75 3.72 -19.50 14.85
CA ASN A 75 4.43 -20.59 14.17
C ASN A 75 4.78 -20.23 12.72
N ARG A 76 6.00 -19.71 12.50
CA ARG A 76 6.51 -19.35 11.15
C ARG A 76 6.39 -20.47 10.10
N ASP A 77 6.51 -21.74 10.50
CA ASP A 77 6.39 -22.89 9.58
C ASP A 77 4.95 -23.22 9.15
N LYS A 78 3.96 -22.62 9.82
CA LYS A 78 2.54 -22.76 9.51
C LYS A 78 1.95 -21.53 8.82
N LEU A 79 2.65 -20.40 8.85
CA LEU A 79 2.26 -19.20 8.09
C LEU A 79 2.77 -19.26 6.65
N PRO A 80 2.00 -18.72 5.68
CA PRO A 80 2.49 -18.56 4.31
C PRO A 80 3.75 -17.68 4.29
N PRO A 81 4.76 -17.99 3.44
CA PRO A 81 6.07 -17.32 3.44
C PRO A 81 6.03 -15.81 3.15
N GLY A 82 4.87 -15.25 2.78
CA GLY A 82 4.67 -13.81 2.57
C GLY A 82 5.29 -13.28 1.28
N ILE A 83 6.00 -14.13 0.51
CA ILE A 83 6.64 -13.74 -0.76
C ILE A 83 5.58 -13.34 -1.79
N ALA A 84 4.46 -14.06 -1.85
CA ALA A 84 3.34 -13.70 -2.73
C ALA A 84 2.74 -12.32 -2.38
N ALA A 85 2.63 -12.00 -1.09
CA ALA A 85 2.11 -10.70 -0.63
C ALA A 85 3.06 -9.56 -0.98
N VAL A 86 4.38 -9.77 -0.83
CA VAL A 86 5.39 -8.76 -1.19
C VAL A 86 5.43 -8.51 -2.70
N LEU A 87 5.37 -9.56 -3.52
CA LEU A 87 5.33 -9.41 -4.98
C LEU A 87 4.03 -8.73 -5.44
N ALA A 88 2.89 -9.10 -4.85
CA ALA A 88 1.62 -8.45 -5.14
C ALA A 88 1.61 -6.97 -4.72
N PHE A 89 2.27 -6.63 -3.61
CA PHE A 89 2.45 -5.25 -3.18
C PHE A 89 3.22 -4.43 -4.22
N PHE A 90 4.33 -4.94 -4.75
CA PHE A 90 5.08 -4.26 -5.81
C PHE A 90 4.24 -4.08 -7.08
N CYS A 91 3.48 -5.10 -7.49
CA CYS A 91 2.56 -4.99 -8.62
C CYS A 91 1.44 -3.96 -8.37
N GLY A 92 0.90 -3.90 -7.15
CA GLY A 92 -0.07 -2.89 -6.74
C GLY A 92 0.48 -1.47 -6.80
N VAL A 93 1.74 -1.26 -6.37
CA VAL A 93 2.43 0.04 -6.48
C VAL A 93 2.57 0.47 -7.93
N VAL A 94 2.88 -0.45 -8.85
CA VAL A 94 2.91 -0.14 -10.29
C VAL A 94 1.52 0.25 -10.81
N GLY A 95 0.47 -0.45 -10.39
CA GLY A 95 -0.92 -0.10 -10.71
C GLY A 95 -1.30 1.30 -10.20
N MET A 96 -0.94 1.62 -8.96
CA MET A 96 -1.13 2.95 -8.37
C MET A 96 -0.41 4.03 -9.17
N VAL A 97 0.90 3.90 -9.40
CA VAL A 97 1.73 4.92 -10.08
C VAL A 97 1.25 5.18 -11.51
N THR A 98 0.67 4.17 -12.17
CA THR A 98 0.16 4.31 -13.54
C THR A 98 -1.24 4.93 -13.61
N GLY A 99 -2.06 4.81 -12.56
CA GLY A 99 -3.42 5.37 -12.47
C GLY A 99 -3.56 6.67 -11.67
N MET A 100 -2.53 7.05 -10.94
CA MET A 100 -2.52 8.23 -10.08
C MET A 100 -2.51 9.54 -10.89
N SER A 101 -3.38 10.48 -10.54
CA SER A 101 -3.45 11.83 -11.14
C SER A 101 -3.34 12.89 -10.05
N GLN A 102 -2.11 13.15 -9.62
CA GLN A 102 -1.81 14.15 -8.62
C GLN A 102 -1.16 15.39 -9.23
N THR A 103 -1.16 16.48 -8.47
CA THR A 103 -0.57 17.77 -8.88
C THR A 103 0.90 17.68 -9.32
N TRP A 104 1.61 16.67 -8.83
CA TRP A 104 3.03 16.43 -9.08
C TRP A 104 3.30 15.25 -10.03
N TRP A 105 2.31 14.40 -10.31
CA TRP A 105 2.46 13.22 -11.14
C TRP A 105 1.15 12.78 -11.76
N VAL A 106 1.12 12.63 -13.08
CA VAL A 106 -0.02 12.07 -13.82
C VAL A 106 0.43 10.81 -14.55
N GLY A 107 -0.15 9.68 -14.17
CA GLY A 107 0.14 8.40 -14.76
C GLY A 107 -0.40 8.27 -16.20
N PRO A 108 0.23 7.42 -17.04
CA PRO A 108 -0.19 7.22 -18.42
C PRO A 108 -1.63 6.70 -18.55
N VAL A 109 -2.11 5.91 -17.58
CA VAL A 109 -3.49 5.41 -17.60
C VAL A 109 -4.47 6.51 -17.21
N ALA A 110 -4.12 7.37 -16.26
CA ALA A 110 -4.91 8.54 -15.91
C ALA A 110 -5.06 9.53 -17.08
N LEU A 111 -4.00 9.71 -17.88
CA LEU A 111 -4.03 10.53 -19.09
C LEU A 111 -4.95 9.98 -20.18
N HIS A 112 -5.05 8.66 -20.30
CA HIS A 112 -5.95 8.02 -21.26
C HIS A 112 -7.40 7.92 -20.77
N ALA A 113 -7.62 7.91 -19.45
CA ALA A 113 -8.95 7.80 -18.86
C ALA A 113 -9.71 9.13 -18.74
N GLY A 114 -9.06 10.29 -18.97
CA GLY A 114 -9.69 11.61 -18.89
C GLY A 114 -9.25 12.58 -20.00
N SER A 115 -9.88 13.74 -20.04
CA SER A 115 -9.49 14.83 -20.94
C SER A 115 -8.29 15.59 -20.36
N ALA A 116 -7.21 15.74 -21.14
CA ALA A 116 -6.09 16.60 -20.76
C ALA A 116 -6.59 18.01 -20.38
N PRO A 117 -6.18 18.60 -19.23
CA PRO A 117 -5.00 18.30 -18.41
C PRO A 117 -5.28 17.62 -17.05
N PHE A 118 -6.54 17.32 -16.72
CA PHE A 118 -6.92 16.63 -15.48
C PHE A 118 -7.47 15.25 -15.85
N GLY A 119 -6.58 14.25 -15.84
CA GLY A 119 -6.97 12.86 -16.04
C GLY A 119 -7.92 12.38 -14.94
N GLY A 120 -8.70 11.32 -15.21
CA GLY A 120 -9.47 10.66 -14.17
C GLY A 120 -8.52 9.94 -13.23
N ASP A 121 -8.58 10.25 -11.93
CA ASP A 121 -7.78 9.54 -10.94
C ASP A 121 -8.35 8.13 -10.75
N LEU A 122 -7.54 7.14 -11.08
CA LEU A 122 -7.87 5.71 -10.98
C LEU A 122 -6.82 4.97 -10.14
N GLY A 123 -6.02 5.70 -9.35
CA GLY A 123 -4.93 5.12 -8.58
C GLY A 123 -5.42 4.11 -7.54
N PHE A 124 -6.62 4.34 -6.99
CA PHE A 124 -7.25 3.47 -6.01
C PHE A 124 -7.70 2.14 -6.65
N GLU A 125 -8.47 2.23 -7.73
CA GLU A 125 -9.07 1.09 -8.42
C GLU A 125 -8.00 0.23 -9.10
N LEU A 126 -7.01 0.86 -9.75
CA LEU A 126 -5.91 0.13 -10.36
C LEU A 126 -4.98 -0.47 -9.31
N GLY A 127 -4.67 0.26 -8.23
CA GLY A 127 -3.88 -0.27 -7.11
C GLY A 127 -4.53 -1.52 -6.49
N PHE A 128 -5.83 -1.44 -6.20
CA PHE A 128 -6.63 -2.55 -5.68
C PHE A 128 -6.66 -3.73 -6.65
N THR A 129 -6.99 -3.49 -7.92
CA THR A 129 -7.18 -4.57 -8.91
C THR A 129 -5.86 -5.26 -9.25
N PHE A 130 -4.79 -4.50 -9.46
CA PHE A 130 -3.47 -5.08 -9.73
C PHE A 130 -2.97 -5.88 -8.52
N ALA A 131 -3.13 -5.37 -7.30
CA ALA A 131 -2.77 -6.10 -6.09
C ALA A 131 -3.59 -7.39 -5.93
N ALA A 132 -4.91 -7.34 -6.11
CA ALA A 132 -5.80 -8.50 -5.99
C ALA A 132 -5.50 -9.58 -7.05
N VAL A 133 -5.36 -9.19 -8.31
CA VAL A 133 -5.08 -10.13 -9.41
C VAL A 133 -3.69 -10.75 -9.26
N SER A 134 -2.66 -9.92 -9.01
CA SER A 134 -1.31 -10.43 -8.81
C SER A 134 -1.20 -11.33 -7.58
N TYR A 135 -1.89 -10.98 -6.47
CA TYR A 135 -1.93 -11.82 -5.29
C TYR A 135 -2.61 -13.17 -5.57
N CYS A 136 -3.74 -13.19 -6.28
CA CYS A 136 -4.38 -14.43 -6.72
C CYS A 136 -3.42 -15.34 -7.50
N LEU A 137 -2.68 -14.79 -8.45
CA LEU A 137 -1.74 -15.53 -9.28
C LEU A 137 -0.54 -16.04 -8.46
N PHE A 138 0.12 -15.17 -7.70
CA PHE A 138 1.29 -15.56 -6.92
C PHE A 138 0.93 -16.54 -5.81
N ARG A 139 -0.23 -16.38 -5.17
CA ARG A 139 -0.68 -17.29 -4.12
C ARG A 139 -1.08 -18.66 -4.67
N THR A 140 -1.70 -18.75 -5.84
CA THR A 140 -1.96 -20.06 -6.48
C THR A 140 -0.68 -20.79 -6.88
N ILE A 141 0.34 -20.05 -7.34
CA ILE A 141 1.67 -20.60 -7.61
C ILE A 141 2.35 -21.07 -6.32
N GLU A 142 2.28 -20.28 -5.25
CA GLU A 142 2.85 -20.61 -3.94
C GLU A 142 2.23 -21.88 -3.35
N LEU A 143 0.90 -22.00 -3.38
CA LEU A 143 0.20 -23.22 -2.94
C LEU A 143 0.60 -24.45 -3.76
N ARG A 144 0.77 -24.28 -5.08
CA ARG A 144 1.19 -25.37 -5.98
C ARG A 144 2.65 -25.78 -5.76
N ALA A 145 3.54 -24.82 -5.49
CA ALA A 145 4.95 -25.05 -5.24
C ALA A 145 5.19 -25.68 -3.85
N PHE A 146 4.45 -25.22 -2.83
CA PHE A 146 4.56 -25.72 -1.46
C PHE A 146 3.68 -26.94 -1.16
N LYS A 147 2.86 -27.41 -2.13
CA LYS A 147 1.91 -28.53 -1.98
C LYS A 147 1.12 -28.47 -0.66
N ARG A 148 0.64 -27.29 -0.31
CA ARG A 148 -0.21 -27.01 0.84
C ARG A 148 -1.43 -26.22 0.39
#